data_AF-A0A942WHE0-F1
#
_entry.id   AF-A0A942WHE0-F1
#
_cell.length_a   1.000
_cell.length_b   1.000
_cell.length_c   1.000
_cell.angle_alpha   90.00
_cell.angle_beta   90.00
_cell.angle_gamma   90.00
#
_symmetry.space_group_name_H-M   'P 1'
#
loop_
_entity.id
_entity.type
_entity.pdbx_description
1 polymer ?
#
loop_
_entity_poly.entity_id
_entity_poly.type
_entity_poly.pdbx_seq_one_letter_code
_entity_poly.pdbx_strand_id
1 'polypeptide(L)'
;MDNKKLIQLYLENVEKMFGYANMEAYMDRRLQIWKKYCQKKTKKESIEIFLTLLGGNYGKKTIYLGVYLALEENDMRYLHNALSSAVVWGQLTILSGGVDHSLYAWNILPYLFCANRFHDIKSIFPKANGLSKNGLKSACCITNLVMYLYYQEPAWKQYITEEGKSFLQAKRTAEEKMVVQGLLALVEKNWESFSLALNHLCKAHRRVKGFGENAFTRAISFFAFGLYSFARYLYKEEISNVMLPKNEFLFEDFRSYQESNDYRIGQPFCVFKEPLLLLNDFERIDLPIMHLSEDKKRTLDIKGYQREVIERI
;
A
#
# COMPACT_ATOMS: atom_id res chain seq x y z
N MET A 1 -12.56 8.61 17.77
CA MET A 1 -11.80 9.88 17.70
C MET A 1 -12.46 10.71 16.63
N ASP A 2 -12.78 11.98 16.89
CA ASP A 2 -13.46 12.84 15.91
C ASP A 2 -12.50 13.41 14.84
N ASN A 3 -13.07 13.92 13.74
CA ASN A 3 -12.31 14.46 12.61
C ASN A 3 -11.41 15.63 13.02
N LYS A 4 -11.89 16.52 13.90
CA LYS A 4 -11.14 17.68 14.38
C LYS A 4 -9.87 17.22 15.11
N LYS A 5 -9.97 16.18 15.93
CA LYS A 5 -8.82 15.64 16.64
C LYS A 5 -7.82 15.00 15.68
N LEU A 6 -8.27 14.30 14.65
CA LEU A 6 -7.35 13.68 13.68
C LEU A 6 -6.65 14.73 12.81
N ILE A 7 -7.36 15.77 12.39
CA ILE A 7 -6.79 16.97 11.74
C ILE A 7 -5.74 17.62 12.64
N GLN A 8 -6.07 17.87 13.91
CA GLN A 8 -5.13 18.44 14.88
C GLN A 8 -3.86 17.59 14.99
N LEU A 9 -4.00 16.27 15.13
CA LEU A 9 -2.86 15.36 15.22
C LEU A 9 -2.00 15.37 13.95
N TYR A 10 -2.60 15.54 12.77
CA TYR A 10 -1.84 15.70 11.52
C TYR A 10 -0.97 16.95 11.57
N LEU A 11 -1.58 18.11 11.84
CA LEU A 11 -0.91 19.41 11.85
C LEU A 11 0.22 19.47 12.90
N GLU A 12 0.01 18.89 14.08
CA GLU A 12 1.03 18.81 15.14
C GLU A 12 2.25 17.94 14.76
N ASN A 13 2.09 17.06 13.77
CA ASN A 13 3.11 16.08 13.38
C ASN A 13 3.63 16.29 11.95
N VAL A 14 3.07 17.18 11.14
CA VAL A 14 3.42 17.30 9.71
C VAL A 14 4.90 17.62 9.50
N GLU A 15 5.45 18.55 10.29
CA GLU A 15 6.87 18.92 10.24
C GLU A 15 7.78 17.78 10.74
N LYS A 16 7.31 17.00 11.72
CA LYS A 16 8.05 15.88 12.33
C LYS A 16 8.00 14.60 11.51
N MET A 17 6.94 14.40 10.71
CA MET A 17 6.72 13.25 9.84
C MET A 17 7.33 13.40 8.46
N PHE A 18 7.94 14.54 8.16
CA PHE A 18 8.22 14.97 6.79
C PHE A 18 6.97 14.85 5.88
N GLY A 19 5.77 15.11 6.43
CA GLY A 19 4.52 15.15 5.68
C GLY A 19 4.45 16.40 4.79
N TYR A 20 3.30 16.63 4.16
CA TYR A 20 3.06 17.83 3.36
C TYR A 20 2.04 18.69 4.07
N ALA A 21 2.33 19.97 4.32
CA ALA A 21 1.38 20.85 5.00
C ALA A 21 0.05 21.00 4.22
N ASN A 22 0.12 20.95 2.90
CA ASN A 22 -1.01 21.10 1.98
C ASN A 22 -0.59 20.59 0.57
N MET A 23 -1.50 20.73 -0.40
CA MET A 23 -1.22 20.38 -1.81
C MET A 23 -0.08 21.21 -2.42
N GLU A 24 0.05 22.49 -2.06
CA GLU A 24 1.12 23.35 -2.56
C GLU A 24 2.50 22.82 -2.16
N ALA A 25 2.69 22.48 -0.87
CA ALA A 25 3.93 21.88 -0.38
C ALA A 25 4.26 20.54 -1.08
N TYR A 26 3.22 19.75 -1.41
CA TYR A 26 3.36 18.51 -2.18
C TYR A 26 3.88 18.76 -3.61
N MET A 27 3.39 19.81 -4.27
CA MET A 27 3.80 20.22 -5.62
C MET A 27 5.19 20.86 -5.60
N ASP A 28 5.45 21.74 -4.63
CA ASP A 28 6.71 22.45 -4.48
C ASP A 28 7.88 21.51 -4.28
N ARG A 29 7.70 20.43 -3.51
CA ARG A 29 8.76 19.43 -3.34
C ARG A 29 9.19 18.83 -4.68
N ARG A 30 8.24 18.54 -5.57
CA ARG A 30 8.51 17.98 -6.90
C ARG A 30 9.16 19.03 -7.82
N LEU A 31 8.66 20.26 -7.75
CA LEU A 31 9.25 21.38 -8.49
C LEU A 31 10.69 21.67 -8.05
N GLN A 32 10.99 21.57 -6.75
CA GLN A 32 12.35 21.73 -6.22
C GLN A 32 13.29 20.64 -6.73
N ILE A 33 12.83 19.38 -6.78
CA ILE A 33 13.61 18.27 -7.37
C ILE A 33 13.89 18.58 -8.85
N TRP A 34 12.86 18.96 -9.61
CA TRP A 34 13.03 19.29 -11.02
C TRP A 34 14.00 20.45 -11.23
N LYS A 35 13.83 21.56 -10.50
CA LYS A 35 14.69 22.75 -10.58
C LYS A 35 16.14 22.40 -10.28
N LYS A 36 16.38 21.59 -9.24
CA LYS A 36 17.73 21.27 -8.78
C LYS A 36 18.42 20.22 -9.65
N TYR A 37 17.68 19.26 -10.20
CA TYR A 37 18.28 18.07 -10.80
C TYR A 37 17.90 17.81 -12.26
N CYS A 38 16.76 18.30 -12.77
CA CYS A 38 16.22 17.92 -14.08
C CYS A 38 16.32 19.00 -15.18
N GLN A 39 16.47 20.29 -14.84
CA GLN A 39 16.39 21.41 -15.81
C GLN A 39 17.24 21.27 -17.07
N LYS A 40 18.43 20.67 -16.96
CA LYS A 40 19.39 20.51 -18.05
C LYS A 40 19.57 19.04 -18.45
N LYS A 41 18.60 18.20 -18.10
CA LYS A 41 18.64 16.75 -18.26
C LYS A 41 17.75 16.31 -19.40
N THR A 42 18.13 15.21 -20.03
CA THR A 42 17.26 14.50 -20.95
C THR A 42 16.02 13.94 -20.23
N LYS A 43 14.98 13.57 -20.99
CA LYS A 43 13.79 12.91 -20.42
C LYS A 43 14.17 11.66 -19.63
N LYS A 44 15.03 10.80 -20.19
CA LYS A 44 15.55 9.58 -19.54
C LYS A 44 16.24 9.87 -18.21
N GLU A 45 17.21 10.79 -18.20
CA GLU A 45 17.90 11.16 -16.95
C GLU A 45 16.91 11.73 -15.92
N SER A 46 15.92 12.51 -16.36
CA SER A 46 14.88 13.04 -15.48
C SER A 46 14.03 11.93 -14.87
N ILE A 47 13.70 10.89 -15.64
CA ILE A 47 12.99 9.71 -15.14
C ILE A 47 13.82 9.06 -14.02
N GLU A 48 15.07 8.71 -14.30
CA GLU A 48 15.97 8.06 -13.33
C GLU A 48 16.11 8.89 -12.02
N ILE A 49 16.22 10.21 -12.15
CA ILE A 49 16.27 11.15 -11.02
C ILE A 49 14.98 11.08 -10.20
N PHE A 50 13.81 11.14 -10.83
CA PHE A 50 12.54 11.09 -10.11
C PHE A 50 12.31 9.73 -9.44
N LEU A 51 12.60 8.61 -10.13
CA LEU A 51 12.52 7.27 -9.55
C LEU A 51 13.40 7.13 -8.30
N THR A 52 14.55 7.82 -8.27
CA THR A 52 15.46 7.82 -7.13
C THR A 52 15.02 8.77 -6.00
N LEU A 53 14.61 9.99 -6.34
CA LEU A 53 14.41 11.06 -5.35
C LEU A 53 12.97 11.16 -4.81
N LEU A 54 11.99 10.57 -5.49
CA LEU A 54 10.60 10.50 -5.02
C LEU A 54 10.30 9.26 -4.18
N GLY A 55 11.27 8.36 -3.97
CA GLY A 55 11.14 7.14 -3.15
C GLY A 55 10.92 7.32 -1.65
N GLY A 56 10.45 8.50 -1.22
CA GLY A 56 10.16 8.79 0.18
C GLY A 56 9.05 7.91 0.74
N ASN A 57 9.43 6.89 1.53
CA ASN A 57 8.55 6.07 2.37
C ASN A 57 7.34 5.47 1.62
N TYR A 58 7.54 4.98 0.39
CA TYR A 58 6.53 4.27 -0.41
C TYR A 58 5.19 5.00 -0.54
N GLY A 59 5.22 6.32 -0.74
CA GLY A 59 4.00 7.13 -0.93
C GLY A 59 3.20 7.43 0.34
N LYS A 60 3.63 6.97 1.53
CA LYS A 60 2.92 7.18 2.81
C LYS A 60 2.62 8.66 3.10
N LYS A 61 3.55 9.56 2.76
CA LYS A 61 3.37 11.01 2.93
C LYS A 61 2.21 11.56 2.11
N THR A 62 2.06 11.07 0.88
CA THR A 62 0.94 11.40 -0.01
C THR A 62 -0.37 10.92 0.60
N ILE A 63 -0.40 9.69 1.11
CA ILE A 63 -1.59 9.11 1.74
C ILE A 63 -2.01 9.93 2.96
N TYR A 64 -1.08 10.29 3.84
CA TYR A 64 -1.40 11.08 5.03
C TYR A 64 -1.89 12.48 4.68
N LEU A 65 -1.35 13.12 3.63
CA LEU A 65 -1.92 14.34 3.08
C LEU A 65 -3.35 14.11 2.54
N GLY A 66 -3.58 13.00 1.82
CA GLY A 66 -4.91 12.63 1.34
C GLY A 66 -5.93 12.41 2.45
N VAL A 67 -5.54 11.78 3.57
CA VAL A 67 -6.38 11.67 4.77
C VAL A 67 -6.71 13.05 5.32
N TYR A 68 -5.71 13.90 5.51
CA TYR A 68 -5.89 15.24 6.05
C TYR A 68 -6.87 16.06 5.20
N LEU A 69 -6.64 16.12 3.88
CA LEU A 69 -7.50 16.86 2.96
C LEU A 69 -8.91 16.26 2.88
N ALA A 70 -9.05 14.93 2.92
CA ALA A 70 -10.37 14.30 2.91
C ALA A 70 -11.21 14.69 4.14
N LEU A 71 -10.56 14.88 5.29
CA LEU A 71 -11.22 15.33 6.51
C LEU A 71 -11.48 16.84 6.54
N GLU A 72 -10.52 17.64 6.09
CA GLU A 72 -10.62 19.10 6.05
C GLU A 72 -11.71 19.55 5.06
N GLU A 73 -11.71 18.98 3.85
CA GLU A 73 -12.62 19.33 2.76
C GLU A 73 -13.92 18.50 2.78
N ASN A 74 -14.03 17.54 3.71
CA ASN A 74 -15.13 16.57 3.76
C ASN A 74 -15.34 15.84 2.41
N ASP A 75 -14.24 15.42 1.77
CA ASP A 75 -14.23 14.82 0.44
C ASP A 75 -13.27 13.64 0.34
N MET A 76 -13.85 12.43 0.37
CA MET A 76 -13.11 11.17 0.32
C MET A 76 -12.38 10.93 -1.01
N ARG A 77 -12.62 11.74 -2.06
CA ARG A 77 -11.83 11.70 -3.30
C ARG A 77 -10.35 11.97 -3.02
N TYR A 78 -10.02 12.87 -2.09
CA TYR A 78 -8.62 13.15 -1.74
C TYR A 78 -7.90 11.91 -1.23
N LEU A 79 -8.51 11.17 -0.29
CA LEU A 79 -7.93 9.94 0.22
C LEU A 79 -7.84 8.88 -0.88
N HIS A 80 -8.89 8.72 -1.70
CA HIS A 80 -8.89 7.73 -2.76
C HIS A 80 -7.78 7.95 -3.79
N ASN A 81 -7.67 9.19 -4.26
CA ASN A 81 -6.71 9.57 -5.28
C ASN A 81 -5.28 9.51 -4.72
N ALA A 82 -5.09 9.92 -3.46
CA ALA A 82 -3.80 9.79 -2.77
C ALA A 82 -3.35 8.33 -2.66
N LEU A 83 -4.26 7.42 -2.30
CA LEU A 83 -3.98 5.98 -2.26
C LEU A 83 -3.61 5.44 -3.65
N SER A 84 -4.37 5.81 -4.69
CA SER A 84 -4.11 5.38 -6.07
C SER A 84 -2.71 5.79 -6.53
N SER A 85 -2.37 7.08 -6.39
CA SER A 85 -1.04 7.58 -6.74
C SER A 85 0.05 6.98 -5.85
N ALA A 86 -0.18 6.82 -4.55
CA ALA A 86 0.83 6.24 -3.67
C ALA A 86 1.20 4.80 -4.03
N VAL A 87 0.26 4.00 -4.54
CA VAL A 87 0.54 2.66 -5.07
C VAL A 87 1.46 2.74 -6.28
N VAL A 88 1.13 3.60 -7.26
CA VAL A 88 1.94 3.82 -8.46
C VAL A 88 3.34 4.29 -8.10
N TRP A 89 3.47 5.39 -7.34
CA TRP A 89 4.77 5.90 -6.91
C TRP A 89 5.54 4.91 -6.06
N GLY A 90 4.87 4.23 -5.13
CA GLY A 90 5.51 3.24 -4.26
C GLY A 90 6.16 2.12 -5.06
N GLN A 91 5.53 1.69 -6.16
CA GLN A 91 6.09 0.64 -7.02
C GLN A 91 7.19 1.20 -7.91
N LEU A 92 6.99 2.38 -8.53
CA LEU A 92 7.99 3.02 -9.39
C LEU A 92 9.30 3.35 -8.65
N THR A 93 9.20 3.71 -7.38
CA THR A 93 10.33 4.19 -6.57
C THR A 93 10.88 3.13 -5.61
N ILE A 94 10.52 1.87 -5.82
CA ILE A 94 10.98 0.75 -5.01
C ILE A 94 12.51 0.63 -5.09
N LEU A 95 13.16 0.53 -3.93
CA LEU A 95 14.60 0.37 -3.81
C LEU A 95 14.96 -1.09 -3.51
N SER A 96 16.18 -1.50 -3.87
CA SER A 96 16.65 -2.86 -3.56
C SER A 96 16.77 -3.04 -2.05
N GLY A 97 15.97 -3.96 -1.50
CA GLY A 97 15.98 -4.31 -0.07
C GLY A 97 16.79 -5.56 0.25
N GLY A 98 17.50 -6.16 -0.73
CA GLY A 98 18.16 -7.45 -0.56
C GLY A 98 17.21 -8.63 -0.32
N VAL A 99 15.91 -8.42 -0.58
CA VAL A 99 14.81 -9.36 -0.37
C VAL A 99 14.05 -9.58 -1.68
N ASP A 100 13.21 -10.61 -1.71
CA ASP A 100 12.33 -10.86 -2.85
C ASP A 100 11.10 -9.94 -2.84
N HIS A 101 10.09 -10.31 -3.62
CA HIS A 101 8.84 -9.56 -3.73
C HIS A 101 8.07 -9.43 -2.41
N SER A 102 8.45 -10.12 -1.33
CA SER A 102 7.93 -9.85 0.02
C SER A 102 8.13 -8.41 0.50
N LEU A 103 9.05 -7.64 -0.10
CA LEU A 103 9.23 -6.22 0.20
C LEU A 103 7.93 -5.41 0.15
N TYR A 104 6.98 -5.80 -0.71
CA TYR A 104 5.72 -5.07 -0.88
C TYR A 104 4.69 -5.32 0.24
N ALA A 105 4.82 -6.41 1.01
CA ALA A 105 3.80 -6.89 1.94
C ALA A 105 3.37 -5.85 3.00
N TRP A 106 4.33 -5.12 3.58
CA TRP A 106 4.07 -4.10 4.59
C TRP A 106 4.09 -2.67 4.04
N ASN A 107 4.56 -2.49 2.81
CA ASN A 107 4.88 -1.17 2.26
C ASN A 107 3.84 -0.68 1.25
N ILE A 108 3.43 -1.52 0.29
CA ILE A 108 2.51 -1.13 -0.79
C ILE A 108 1.18 -1.86 -0.66
N LEU A 109 1.23 -3.14 -0.29
CA LEU A 109 0.07 -4.01 -0.28
C LEU A 109 -1.15 -3.45 0.49
N PRO A 110 -1.00 -2.84 1.70
CA PRO A 110 -2.14 -2.28 2.41
C PRO A 110 -2.85 -1.20 1.58
N TYR A 111 -2.08 -0.36 0.92
CA TYR A 111 -2.57 0.77 0.13
C TYR A 111 -3.14 0.32 -1.21
N LEU A 112 -2.54 -0.70 -1.84
CA LEU A 112 -3.06 -1.35 -3.04
C LEU A 112 -4.47 -1.89 -2.79
N PHE A 113 -4.66 -2.58 -1.67
CA PHE A 113 -5.97 -3.07 -1.28
C PHE A 113 -6.95 -1.94 -0.97
N CYS A 114 -6.52 -0.91 -0.24
CA CYS A 114 -7.37 0.25 0.03
C CYS A 114 -7.80 0.97 -1.26
N ALA A 115 -6.93 1.04 -2.27
CA ALA A 115 -7.16 1.72 -3.55
C ALA A 115 -7.98 0.89 -4.56
N ASN A 116 -8.43 -0.32 -4.20
CA ASN A 116 -9.06 -1.28 -5.10
C ASN A 116 -8.21 -1.67 -6.33
N ARG A 117 -6.88 -1.56 -6.22
CA ARG A 117 -5.93 -1.84 -7.31
C ARG A 117 -5.52 -3.31 -7.37
N PHE A 118 -6.48 -4.23 -7.20
CA PHE A 118 -6.19 -5.67 -7.09
C PHE A 118 -5.51 -6.27 -8.32
N HIS A 119 -5.74 -5.70 -9.51
CA HIS A 119 -5.06 -6.11 -10.74
C HIS A 119 -3.54 -5.91 -10.68
N ASP A 120 -3.04 -4.96 -9.87
CA ASP A 120 -1.60 -4.71 -9.70
C ASP A 120 -0.90 -5.79 -8.87
N ILE A 121 -1.64 -6.72 -8.24
CA ILE A 121 -1.06 -7.90 -7.59
C ILE A 121 -0.21 -8.69 -8.58
N LYS A 122 -0.59 -8.76 -9.86
CA LYS A 122 0.21 -9.43 -10.90
C LYS A 122 1.55 -8.75 -11.16
N SER A 123 1.64 -7.45 -10.89
CA SER A 123 2.84 -6.64 -11.11
C SER A 123 3.77 -6.71 -9.90
N ILE A 124 3.24 -6.67 -8.67
CA ILE A 124 4.07 -6.73 -7.45
C ILE A 124 4.35 -8.16 -6.96
N PHE A 125 3.44 -9.10 -7.18
CA PHE A 125 3.54 -10.53 -6.83
C PHE A 125 3.29 -11.43 -8.05
N PRO A 126 4.16 -11.40 -9.07
CA PRO A 126 3.95 -12.20 -10.27
C PRO A 126 4.02 -13.69 -9.95
N LYS A 127 3.06 -14.47 -10.47
CA LYS A 127 3.05 -15.94 -10.32
C LYS A 127 4.38 -16.59 -10.76
N ALA A 128 5.02 -16.03 -11.79
CA ALA A 128 6.30 -16.52 -12.34
C ALA A 128 7.45 -16.47 -11.32
N ASN A 129 7.40 -15.58 -10.32
CA ASN A 129 8.41 -15.52 -9.26
C ASN A 129 8.29 -16.71 -8.28
N GLY A 130 7.15 -17.42 -8.28
CA GLY A 130 6.79 -18.41 -7.27
C GLY A 130 6.62 -17.79 -5.88
N LEU A 131 6.36 -18.63 -4.89
CA LEU A 131 6.21 -18.17 -3.49
C LEU A 131 7.48 -17.47 -2.98
N SER A 132 7.28 -16.47 -2.13
CA SER A 132 8.33 -15.74 -1.44
C SER A 132 9.07 -16.64 -0.44
N LYS A 133 10.39 -16.49 -0.42
CA LYS A 133 11.35 -17.26 0.38
C LYS A 133 12.45 -16.41 1.01
N ASN A 134 12.61 -15.15 0.59
CA ASN A 134 13.66 -14.25 1.09
C ASN A 134 13.06 -12.93 1.58
N GLY A 135 13.03 -12.75 2.89
CA GLY A 135 12.53 -11.53 3.53
C GLY A 135 12.22 -11.73 5.01
N LEU A 136 11.55 -10.73 5.60
CA LEU A 136 10.99 -10.88 6.94
C LEU A 136 9.95 -12.01 6.94
N LYS A 137 10.00 -12.89 7.94
CA LYS A 137 9.08 -14.04 8.02
C LYS A 137 7.60 -13.64 7.90
N SER A 138 7.21 -12.51 8.50
CA SER A 138 5.85 -11.98 8.38
C SER A 138 5.54 -11.53 6.95
N ALA A 139 6.47 -10.83 6.31
CA ALA A 139 6.32 -10.36 4.93
C ALA A 139 6.20 -11.52 3.93
N CYS A 140 7.04 -12.56 4.05
CA CYS A 140 6.95 -13.76 3.21
C CYS A 140 5.61 -14.47 3.40
N CYS A 141 5.21 -14.70 4.65
CA CYS A 141 3.94 -15.39 4.97
C CYS A 141 2.72 -14.62 4.43
N ILE A 142 2.67 -13.30 4.63
CA ILE A 142 1.62 -12.43 4.07
C ILE A 142 1.59 -12.52 2.54
N THR A 143 2.75 -12.41 1.91
CA THR A 143 2.89 -12.48 0.45
C THR A 143 2.36 -13.81 -0.09
N ASN A 144 2.78 -14.92 0.51
CA ASN A 144 2.38 -16.27 0.09
C ASN A 144 0.88 -16.50 0.25
N LEU A 145 0.29 -16.06 1.37
CA LEU A 145 -1.16 -16.14 1.60
C LEU A 145 -1.94 -15.31 0.59
N VAL A 146 -1.50 -14.09 0.31
CA VAL A 146 -2.14 -13.20 -0.69
C VAL A 146 -2.03 -13.77 -2.09
N MET A 147 -0.86 -14.28 -2.47
CA MET A 147 -0.66 -14.95 -3.75
C MET A 147 -1.59 -16.16 -3.89
N TYR A 148 -1.70 -17.00 -2.85
CA TYR A 148 -2.64 -18.12 -2.88
C TYR A 148 -4.10 -17.65 -3.01
N LEU A 149 -4.52 -16.66 -2.21
CA LEU A 149 -5.87 -16.10 -2.29
C LEU A 149 -6.18 -15.50 -3.66
N TYR A 150 -5.21 -14.88 -4.31
CA TYR A 150 -5.39 -14.24 -5.61
C TYR A 150 -5.35 -15.23 -6.79
N TYR A 151 -4.35 -16.13 -6.84
CA TYR A 151 -4.13 -17.04 -7.96
C TYR A 151 -4.84 -18.40 -7.80
N GLN A 152 -5.19 -18.79 -6.58
CA GLN A 152 -5.90 -20.03 -6.25
C GLN A 152 -5.20 -21.36 -6.64
N GLU A 153 -3.96 -21.36 -7.13
CA GLU A 153 -2.84 -22.08 -6.51
C GLU A 153 -3.08 -23.42 -5.79
N PRO A 154 -3.66 -24.50 -6.35
CA PRO A 154 -3.98 -25.69 -5.55
C PRO A 154 -2.75 -26.33 -4.91
N ALA A 155 -1.64 -26.37 -5.66
CA ALA A 155 -0.36 -26.88 -5.20
C ALA A 155 0.26 -26.07 -4.04
N TRP A 156 -0.18 -24.83 -3.81
CA TRP A 156 0.33 -23.98 -2.74
C TRP A 156 -0.48 -24.13 -1.44
N LYS A 157 -1.74 -24.53 -1.52
CA LYS A 157 -2.70 -24.47 -0.40
C LYS A 157 -2.21 -25.12 0.89
N GLN A 158 -1.69 -26.34 0.81
CA GLN A 158 -1.25 -27.07 2.00
C GLN A 158 -0.08 -26.33 2.66
N TYR A 159 0.97 -26.06 1.89
CA TYR A 159 2.18 -25.38 2.36
C TYR A 159 1.88 -24.02 3.00
N ILE A 160 1.10 -23.16 2.33
CA ILE A 160 0.79 -21.80 2.83
C ILE A 160 -0.08 -21.84 4.09
N THR A 161 -0.98 -22.82 4.20
CA THR A 161 -1.85 -22.97 5.38
C THR A 161 -1.04 -23.45 6.59
N GLU A 162 -0.17 -24.44 6.39
CA GLU A 162 0.75 -24.94 7.43
C GLU A 162 1.74 -23.87 7.87
N GLU A 163 2.34 -23.14 6.91
CA GLU A 163 3.25 -22.02 7.19
C GLU A 163 2.55 -20.92 8.01
N GLY A 164 1.34 -20.52 7.61
CA GLY A 164 0.55 -19.53 8.33
C GLY A 164 0.21 -19.98 9.76
N LYS A 165 -0.24 -21.23 9.94
CA LYS A 165 -0.54 -21.79 11.27
C LYS A 165 0.70 -21.85 12.16
N SER A 166 1.84 -22.27 11.61
CA SER A 166 3.14 -22.26 12.31
C SER A 166 3.57 -20.83 12.68
N PHE A 167 3.37 -19.86 11.79
CA PHE A 167 3.68 -18.46 12.04
C PHE A 167 2.94 -17.91 13.26
N LEU A 168 1.65 -18.25 13.41
CA LEU A 168 0.81 -17.79 14.51
C LEU A 168 1.21 -18.34 15.88
N GLN A 169 1.82 -19.54 15.91
CA GLN A 169 2.34 -20.16 17.14
C GLN A 169 3.64 -19.50 17.63
N ALA A 170 4.41 -18.88 16.72
CA ALA A 170 5.67 -18.22 17.06
C ALA A 170 5.46 -16.90 17.85
N LYS A 171 6.53 -16.45 18.53
CA LYS A 171 6.58 -15.10 19.12
C LYS A 171 6.63 -14.05 18.01
N ARG A 172 5.55 -13.30 17.86
CA ARG A 172 5.34 -12.26 16.84
C ARG A 172 4.62 -11.07 17.45
N THR A 173 4.66 -9.93 16.77
CA THR A 173 3.87 -8.77 17.20
C THR A 173 2.38 -9.07 17.05
N ALA A 174 1.54 -8.39 17.84
CA ALA A 174 0.09 -8.56 17.75
C ALA A 174 -0.44 -8.20 16.35
N GLU A 175 0.13 -7.17 15.72
CA GLU A 175 -0.25 -6.73 14.38
C GLU A 175 0.06 -7.81 13.33
N GLU A 176 1.29 -8.33 13.30
CA GLU A 176 1.67 -9.41 12.38
C GLU A 176 0.77 -10.63 12.51
N LYS A 177 0.45 -11.04 13.75
CA LYS A 177 -0.45 -12.18 13.98
C LYS A 177 -1.84 -11.91 13.44
N MET A 178 -2.39 -10.71 13.64
CA MET A 178 -3.75 -10.41 13.21
C MET A 178 -3.87 -10.29 11.68
N VAL A 179 -2.84 -9.79 11.00
CA VAL A 179 -2.80 -9.83 9.53
C VAL A 179 -2.81 -11.27 9.01
N VAL A 180 -1.90 -12.12 9.52
CA VAL A 180 -1.81 -13.53 9.10
C VAL A 180 -3.07 -14.31 9.45
N GLN A 181 -3.63 -14.10 10.64
CA GLN A 181 -4.90 -14.70 11.07
C GLN A 181 -6.05 -14.29 10.13
N GLY A 182 -6.13 -13.01 9.75
CA GLY A 182 -7.14 -12.53 8.82
C GLY A 182 -7.03 -13.20 7.46
N LEU A 183 -5.83 -13.27 6.89
CA LEU A 183 -5.61 -13.92 5.60
C LEU A 183 -5.91 -15.44 5.64
N LEU A 184 -5.51 -16.15 6.70
CA LEU A 184 -5.88 -17.56 6.89
C LEU A 184 -7.38 -17.76 7.02
N ALA A 185 -8.06 -16.87 7.75
CA ALA A 185 -9.51 -16.92 7.88
C ALA A 185 -10.21 -16.75 6.52
N LEU A 186 -9.67 -15.93 5.61
CA LEU A 186 -10.15 -15.85 4.22
C LEU A 186 -9.93 -17.17 3.47
N VAL A 187 -8.75 -17.79 3.59
CA VAL A 187 -8.45 -19.10 2.97
C VAL A 187 -9.45 -20.17 3.42
N GLU A 188 -9.84 -20.14 4.69
CA GLU A 188 -10.77 -21.07 5.32
C GLU A 188 -12.24 -20.64 5.19
N LYS A 189 -12.53 -19.48 4.58
CA LYS A 189 -13.86 -18.83 4.54
C LYS A 189 -14.52 -18.70 5.93
N ASN A 190 -13.72 -18.46 6.96
CA ASN A 190 -14.18 -18.29 8.34
C ASN A 190 -14.44 -16.80 8.64
N TRP A 191 -15.67 -16.34 8.37
CA TRP A 191 -16.04 -14.93 8.50
C TRP A 191 -15.99 -14.39 9.93
N GLU A 192 -16.29 -15.23 10.92
CA GLU A 192 -16.19 -14.86 12.34
C GLU A 192 -14.73 -14.59 12.72
N SER A 193 -13.83 -15.52 12.38
CA SER A 193 -12.40 -15.36 12.64
C SER A 193 -11.81 -14.16 11.89
N PHE A 194 -12.27 -13.93 10.66
CA PHE A 194 -11.85 -12.77 9.87
C PHE A 194 -12.31 -11.45 10.53
N SER A 195 -13.57 -11.37 10.95
CA SER A 195 -14.13 -10.21 11.64
C SER A 195 -13.37 -9.89 12.94
N LEU A 196 -13.06 -10.92 13.73
CA LEU A 196 -12.25 -10.79 14.95
C LEU A 196 -10.83 -10.31 14.63
N ALA A 197 -10.21 -10.85 13.59
CA ALA A 197 -8.87 -10.45 13.16
C ALA A 197 -8.83 -8.97 12.75
N LEU A 198 -9.81 -8.48 11.98
CA LEU A 198 -9.89 -7.06 11.61
C LEU A 198 -9.99 -6.15 12.83
N ASN A 199 -10.88 -6.48 13.78
CA ASN A 199 -11.06 -5.68 15.00
C ASN A 199 -9.79 -5.65 15.86
N HIS A 200 -9.13 -6.81 16.03
CA HIS A 200 -7.90 -6.90 16.78
C HIS A 200 -6.72 -6.25 16.06
N LEU A 201 -6.71 -6.24 14.72
CA LEU A 201 -5.70 -5.55 13.92
C LEU A 201 -5.76 -4.04 14.16
N CYS A 202 -6.94 -3.42 14.13
CA CYS A 202 -7.12 -2.00 14.46
C CYS A 202 -6.62 -1.68 15.89
N LYS A 203 -6.92 -2.55 16.86
CA LYS A 203 -6.45 -2.40 18.26
C LYS A 203 -4.93 -2.56 18.40
N ALA A 204 -4.35 -3.51 17.68
CA ALA A 204 -2.90 -3.76 17.70
C ALA A 204 -2.14 -2.60 17.05
N HIS A 205 -2.61 -2.12 15.89
CA HIS A 205 -2.01 -1.01 15.15
C HIS A 205 -1.92 0.27 16.00
N ARG A 206 -3.00 0.58 16.75
CA ARG A 206 -3.03 1.72 17.70
C ARG A 206 -1.89 1.73 18.73
N ARG A 207 -1.32 0.56 19.03
CA ARG A 207 -0.28 0.36 20.06
C ARG A 207 1.13 0.22 19.50
N VAL A 208 1.30 0.24 18.18
CA VAL A 208 2.62 0.09 17.55
C VAL A 208 3.53 1.24 18.00
N LYS A 209 4.79 0.94 18.31
CA LYS A 209 5.80 1.95 18.68
C LYS A 209 6.99 1.84 17.73
N GLY A 210 6.71 1.99 16.45
CA GLY A 210 7.68 1.91 15.37
C GLY A 210 8.32 3.26 15.06
N PHE A 211 9.45 3.22 14.35
CA PHE A 211 10.05 4.42 13.77
C PHE A 211 9.07 5.07 12.79
N GLY A 212 8.80 6.37 12.98
CA GLY A 212 7.84 7.11 12.17
C GLY A 212 6.37 7.00 12.61
N GLU A 213 6.06 6.20 13.64
CA GLU A 213 4.70 6.06 14.17
C GLU A 213 4.37 7.11 15.24
N ASN A 214 3.23 7.77 15.11
CA ASN A 214 2.70 8.74 16.08
C ASN A 214 1.18 8.58 16.27
N ALA A 215 0.57 9.49 17.02
CA ALA A 215 -0.86 9.41 17.31
C ALA A 215 -1.74 9.52 16.06
N PHE A 216 -1.32 10.28 15.04
CA PHE A 216 -2.03 10.36 13.76
C PHE A 216 -1.91 9.04 12.98
N THR A 217 -0.69 8.54 12.74
CA THR A 217 -0.49 7.35 11.89
C THR A 217 -1.16 6.11 12.49
N ARG A 218 -1.04 5.94 13.81
CA ARG A 218 -1.63 4.80 14.53
C ARG A 218 -3.14 4.82 14.64
N ALA A 219 -3.77 5.94 14.31
CA ALA A 219 -5.21 6.05 14.32
C ALA A 219 -5.88 5.32 13.16
N ILE A 220 -5.12 5.01 12.09
CA ILE A 220 -5.67 4.48 10.84
C ILE A 220 -4.92 3.21 10.47
N SER A 221 -5.54 2.06 10.72
CA SER A 221 -5.00 0.78 10.23
C SER A 221 -5.36 0.53 8.76
N PHE A 222 -4.58 1.07 7.82
CA PHE A 222 -4.78 0.81 6.39
C PHE A 222 -4.78 -0.69 6.05
N PHE A 223 -4.04 -1.50 6.80
CA PHE A 223 -4.01 -2.95 6.60
C PHE A 223 -5.38 -3.58 6.92
N ALA A 224 -6.06 -3.16 8.00
CA ALA A 224 -7.39 -3.68 8.31
C ALA A 224 -8.41 -3.32 7.23
N PHE A 225 -8.43 -2.06 6.79
CA PHE A 225 -9.31 -1.64 5.69
C PHE A 225 -8.97 -2.37 4.39
N GLY A 226 -7.69 -2.45 4.05
CA GLY A 226 -7.21 -3.16 2.87
C GLY A 226 -7.64 -4.63 2.87
N LEU A 227 -7.50 -5.34 3.99
CA LEU A 227 -7.94 -6.74 4.08
C LEU A 227 -9.44 -6.88 3.85
N TYR A 228 -10.26 -5.97 4.39
CA TYR A 228 -11.69 -5.96 4.11
C TYR A 228 -11.98 -5.76 2.61
N SER A 229 -11.33 -4.76 1.99
CA SER A 229 -11.49 -4.50 0.55
C SER A 229 -11.03 -5.69 -0.30
N PHE A 230 -9.96 -6.38 0.10
CA PHE A 230 -9.49 -7.58 -0.58
C PHE A 230 -10.46 -8.76 -0.42
N ALA A 231 -11.00 -8.97 0.77
CA ALA A 231 -12.05 -9.98 1.01
C ALA A 231 -13.29 -9.70 0.14
N ARG A 232 -13.72 -8.43 0.05
CA ARG A 232 -14.81 -8.00 -0.83
C ARG A 232 -14.52 -8.31 -2.30
N TYR A 233 -13.30 -8.05 -2.76
CA TYR A 233 -12.89 -8.37 -4.13
C TYR A 233 -12.95 -9.88 -4.41
N LEU A 234 -12.47 -10.70 -3.47
CA LEU A 234 -12.41 -12.15 -3.62
C LEU A 234 -13.78 -12.83 -3.56
N TYR A 235 -14.63 -12.42 -2.62
CA TYR A 235 -15.85 -13.15 -2.25
C TYR A 235 -17.15 -12.39 -2.50
N LYS A 236 -17.06 -11.16 -3.02
CA LYS A 236 -18.20 -10.34 -3.44
C LYS A 236 -19.29 -10.28 -2.36
N GLU A 237 -20.46 -10.85 -2.62
CA GLU A 237 -21.65 -10.80 -1.76
C GLU A 237 -21.45 -11.50 -0.40
N GLU A 238 -20.54 -12.47 -0.30
CA GLU A 238 -20.24 -13.16 0.97
C GLU A 238 -19.65 -12.20 2.02
N ILE A 239 -19.18 -11.01 1.61
CA ILE A 239 -18.64 -9.98 2.53
C ILE A 239 -19.68 -9.45 3.51
N SER A 240 -20.98 -9.61 3.21
CA SER A 240 -22.08 -9.25 4.10
C SER A 240 -22.03 -10.01 5.44
N ASN A 241 -21.34 -11.15 5.49
CA ASN A 241 -21.13 -11.94 6.70
C ASN A 241 -20.01 -11.40 7.61
N VAL A 242 -19.25 -10.39 7.16
CA VAL A 242 -18.12 -9.84 7.92
C VAL A 242 -18.59 -8.67 8.79
N MET A 243 -18.35 -8.78 10.09
CA MET A 243 -18.56 -7.69 11.03
C MET A 243 -17.36 -6.74 11.00
N LEU A 244 -17.62 -5.47 10.66
CA LEU A 244 -16.58 -4.45 10.65
C LEU A 244 -16.15 -4.02 12.06
N PRO A 245 -14.88 -3.59 12.23
CA PRO A 245 -14.43 -2.96 13.47
C PRO A 245 -15.27 -1.71 13.80
N LYS A 246 -15.78 -1.63 15.04
CA LYS A 246 -16.57 -0.48 15.50
C LYS A 246 -15.67 0.72 15.79
N ASN A 247 -16.17 1.93 15.52
CA ASN A 247 -15.52 3.22 15.82
C ASN A 247 -14.29 3.54 14.95
N GLU A 248 -14.20 2.95 13.77
CA GLU A 248 -13.19 3.30 12.77
C GLU A 248 -13.81 4.23 11.71
N PHE A 249 -14.27 5.41 12.15
CA PHE A 249 -15.10 6.34 11.38
C PHE A 249 -14.59 6.63 9.95
N LEU A 250 -13.28 6.90 9.79
CA LEU A 250 -12.70 7.15 8.47
C LEU A 250 -12.87 5.94 7.52
N PHE A 251 -12.88 4.71 8.04
CA PHE A 251 -13.16 3.52 7.23
C PHE A 251 -14.63 3.43 6.82
N GLU A 252 -15.56 3.86 7.68
CA GLU A 252 -16.99 3.85 7.37
C GLU A 252 -17.30 4.87 6.26
N ASP A 253 -16.81 6.09 6.38
CA ASP A 253 -16.97 7.13 5.36
C ASP A 253 -16.31 6.74 4.03
N PHE A 254 -15.06 6.27 4.09
CA PHE A 254 -14.33 5.90 2.89
C PHE A 254 -14.95 4.68 2.20
N ARG A 255 -15.42 3.68 2.95
CA ARG A 255 -16.16 2.55 2.39
C ARG A 255 -17.44 2.99 1.71
N SER A 256 -18.22 3.86 2.36
CA SER A 256 -19.49 4.37 1.82
C SER A 256 -19.26 5.15 0.52
N TYR A 257 -18.21 5.97 0.48
CA TYR A 257 -17.77 6.63 -0.73
C TYR A 257 -17.38 5.64 -1.83
N GLN A 258 -16.55 4.62 -1.52
CA GLN A 258 -16.16 3.62 -2.50
C GLN A 258 -17.35 2.83 -3.05
N GLU A 259 -18.31 2.46 -2.21
CA GLU A 259 -19.55 1.80 -2.62
C GLU A 259 -20.39 2.68 -3.54
N SER A 260 -20.56 3.97 -3.20
CA SER A 260 -21.28 4.94 -4.05
C SER A 260 -20.62 5.20 -5.41
N ASN A 261 -19.35 4.80 -5.57
CA ASN A 261 -18.55 5.02 -6.77
C ASN A 261 -18.12 3.69 -7.42
N ASP A 262 -18.93 2.64 -7.26
CA ASP A 262 -18.77 1.30 -7.84
C ASP A 262 -17.40 0.64 -7.56
N TYR A 263 -16.75 1.02 -6.47
CA TYR A 263 -15.41 0.57 -6.10
C TYR A 263 -14.35 0.78 -7.18
N ARG A 264 -14.54 1.77 -8.07
CA ARG A 264 -13.55 2.12 -9.10
C ARG A 264 -12.22 2.51 -8.47
N ILE A 265 -11.15 2.49 -9.24
CA ILE A 265 -9.84 2.96 -8.79
C ILE A 265 -9.84 4.50 -8.76
N GLY A 266 -9.18 5.08 -7.75
CA GLY A 266 -8.99 6.53 -7.65
C GLY A 266 -8.21 7.11 -8.83
N GLN A 267 -8.48 8.37 -9.14
CA GLN A 267 -7.74 9.15 -10.15
C GLN A 267 -6.35 9.54 -9.61
N PRO A 268 -5.44 10.04 -10.46
CA PRO A 268 -4.20 10.64 -9.98
C PRO A 268 -4.49 11.72 -8.93
N PHE A 269 -3.67 11.78 -7.87
CA PHE A 269 -3.85 12.70 -6.75
C PHE A 269 -3.84 14.17 -7.16
N CYS A 270 -3.09 14.49 -8.21
CA CYS A 270 -3.18 15.78 -8.88
C CYS A 270 -2.75 15.65 -10.34
N VAL A 271 -3.06 16.69 -11.12
CA VAL A 271 -2.55 16.86 -12.48
C VAL A 271 -1.42 17.88 -12.44
N PHE A 272 -0.23 17.46 -12.85
CA PHE A 272 0.95 18.30 -12.92
C PHE A 272 0.89 19.21 -14.16
N LYS A 273 1.33 20.46 -14.00
CA LYS A 273 1.53 21.43 -15.10
C LYS A 273 3.01 21.52 -15.44
N GLU A 274 3.35 22.24 -16.52
CA GLU A 274 4.73 22.59 -16.83
C GLU A 274 5.45 23.19 -15.61
N PRO A 275 6.69 22.79 -15.29
CA PRO A 275 7.57 21.91 -16.06
C PRO A 275 7.53 20.42 -15.65
N LEU A 276 6.49 20.01 -14.91
CA LEU A 276 6.39 18.70 -14.26
C LEU A 276 5.51 17.70 -15.05
N LEU A 277 5.27 17.92 -16.35
CA LEU A 277 4.37 17.07 -17.14
C LEU A 277 4.77 15.59 -17.13
N LEU A 278 6.07 15.28 -17.06
CA LEU A 278 6.59 13.91 -16.93
C LEU A 278 5.98 13.14 -15.75
N LEU A 279 5.60 13.84 -14.67
CA LEU A 279 4.99 13.19 -13.50
C LEU A 279 3.57 12.69 -13.78
N ASN A 280 2.86 13.27 -14.77
CA ASN A 280 1.58 12.73 -15.22
C ASN A 280 1.76 11.42 -16.00
N ASP A 281 2.87 11.27 -16.73
CA ASP A 281 3.18 10.04 -17.46
C ASP A 281 3.41 8.88 -16.48
N PHE A 282 4.11 9.14 -15.36
CA PHE A 282 4.25 8.16 -14.28
C PHE A 282 2.92 7.71 -13.69
N GLU A 283 1.94 8.60 -13.53
CA GLU A 283 0.62 8.26 -12.98
C GLU A 283 -0.23 7.42 -13.94
N ARG A 284 0.10 7.41 -15.23
CA ARG A 284 -0.67 6.76 -16.31
C ARG A 284 -0.01 5.52 -16.88
N ILE A 285 1.24 5.23 -16.51
CA ILE A 285 1.98 4.08 -17.00
C ILE A 285 1.25 2.77 -16.63
N ASP A 286 1.22 1.81 -17.54
CA ASP A 286 0.96 0.41 -17.18
C ASP A 286 2.17 -0.12 -16.42
N LEU A 287 2.02 -0.36 -15.12
CA LEU A 287 3.12 -0.69 -14.22
C LEU A 287 3.80 -2.00 -14.66
N PRO A 288 5.13 -2.00 -14.87
CA PRO A 288 5.86 -3.22 -15.22
C PRO A 288 5.71 -4.33 -14.19
N ILE A 289 6.00 -5.54 -14.61
CA ILE A 289 6.04 -6.72 -13.74
C ILE A 289 7.38 -6.71 -12.98
N MET A 290 7.34 -6.94 -11.67
CA MET A 290 8.56 -7.00 -10.87
C MET A 290 9.21 -8.39 -10.94
N HIS A 291 10.38 -8.47 -11.57
CA HIS A 291 11.15 -9.70 -11.66
C HIS A 291 12.11 -9.88 -10.48
N LEU A 292 12.55 -11.12 -10.27
CA LEU A 292 13.64 -11.43 -9.34
C LEU A 292 14.96 -11.54 -10.11
N SER A 293 16.06 -11.13 -9.48
CA SER A 293 17.41 -11.36 -9.97
C SER A 293 17.70 -12.85 -10.09
N GLU A 294 18.52 -13.22 -11.07
CA GLU A 294 19.00 -14.60 -11.28
C GLU A 294 19.99 -15.07 -10.19
N ASP A 295 20.29 -14.22 -9.22
CA ASP A 295 21.20 -14.56 -8.14
C ASP A 295 20.57 -15.57 -7.14
N LYS A 296 21.43 -16.29 -6.41
CA LYS A 296 20.98 -17.28 -5.42
C LYS A 296 20.10 -16.68 -4.31
N LYS A 297 20.19 -15.36 -4.09
CA LYS A 297 19.47 -14.64 -3.04
C LYS A 297 18.03 -14.31 -3.45
N ARG A 298 17.67 -14.41 -4.74
CA ARG A 298 16.32 -14.11 -5.24
C ARG A 298 15.88 -12.70 -4.86
N THR A 299 16.71 -11.69 -5.11
CA THR A 299 16.35 -10.30 -4.78
C THR A 299 15.51 -9.65 -5.88
N LEU A 300 14.88 -8.50 -5.63
CA LEU A 300 14.19 -7.74 -6.69
C LEU A 300 15.17 -7.26 -7.78
N ASP A 301 14.83 -7.46 -9.06
CA ASP A 301 15.58 -6.87 -10.19
C ASP A 301 15.16 -5.42 -10.43
N ILE A 302 15.66 -4.52 -9.57
CA ILE A 302 15.37 -3.09 -9.65
C ILE A 302 15.91 -2.46 -10.93
N LYS A 303 17.07 -2.93 -11.43
CA LYS A 303 17.69 -2.35 -12.63
C LYS A 303 16.92 -2.72 -13.89
N GLY A 304 16.47 -3.98 -14.00
CA GLY A 304 15.57 -4.41 -15.06
C GLY A 304 14.26 -3.64 -15.01
N TYR A 305 13.64 -3.58 -13.82
CA TYR A 305 12.40 -2.84 -13.61
C TYR A 305 12.49 -1.36 -14.02
N GLN A 306 13.53 -0.64 -13.60
CA GLN A 306 13.73 0.76 -13.98
C GLN A 306 13.91 0.95 -15.49
N ARG A 307 14.56 0.00 -16.16
CA ARG A 307 14.72 0.03 -17.63
C ARG A 307 13.37 -0.09 -18.33
N GLU A 308 12.52 -1.02 -17.88
CA GLU A 308 11.16 -1.17 -18.42
C GLU A 308 10.31 0.08 -18.18
N VAL A 309 10.43 0.73 -17.01
CA VAL A 309 9.75 2.01 -16.76
C VAL A 309 10.17 3.08 -17.77
N ILE A 310 11.48 3.21 -18.03
CA ILE A 310 12.01 4.18 -19.00
C ILE A 310 11.51 3.88 -20.42
N GLU A 311 11.43 2.61 -20.81
CA GLU A 311 10.96 2.21 -22.15
C GLU A 311 9.47 2.45 -22.36
N ARG A 312 8.67 2.49 -21.28
CA ARG A 312 7.22 2.72 -21.33
C ARG A 312 6.82 4.20 -21.30
N ILE A 313 7.75 5.12 -21.02
CA ILE A 313 7.48 6.57 -20.85
C ILE A 313 8.23 7.41 -21.88
#